data_AF-A0A9D5GEK9-F1
#
_entry.id   AF-A0A9D5GEK9-F1
#
_cell.length_a   1.000
_cell.length_b   1.000
_cell.length_c   1.000
_cell.angle_alpha   90.00
_cell.angle_beta   90.00
_cell.angle_gamma   90.00
#
_symmetry.space_group_name_H-M   'P 1'
#
loop_
_entity.id
_entity.type
_entity.pdbx_description
1 polymer ?
#
loop_
_entity_poly.entity_id
_entity_poly.type
_entity_poly.pdbx_seq_one_letter_code
_entity_poly.pdbx_strand_id
1 'polypeptide(L)'
;MIEVMCSLVSPAAALVSGGSASVARTIAEALARFGEGALAFAHARGIRIVPLSPCQRYRDASVALRRLGADVDAWPVPPAGLFVVEEKTVYLRSATPMTVAHEFAHGLDCALGEGVYRSGYDTAVRSAFARTSAFVTPYAATGLDEYFAESLRAYVEVNDSHSPWPRATRERLRAVDPAMFGFVHELFTTVLSSERVAALEGAAP
;
A
#
# COMPACT_ATOMS: atom_id res chain seq x y z
N MET A 1 35.79 20.68 9.10
CA MET A 1 34.42 20.49 8.58
C MET A 1 34.13 19.01 8.67
N ILE A 2 33.25 18.61 9.58
CA ILE A 2 32.79 17.23 9.67
C ILE A 2 31.64 17.13 8.67
N GLU A 3 31.88 16.49 7.53
CA GLU A 3 30.81 16.02 6.66
C GLU A 3 30.02 15.00 7.47
N VAL A 4 28.86 15.42 7.98
CA VAL A 4 27.88 14.49 8.51
C VAL A 4 27.36 13.72 7.31
N MET A 5 27.99 12.57 7.02
CA MET A 5 27.41 11.55 6.16
C MET A 5 26.17 11.02 6.86
N CYS A 6 25.07 11.75 6.73
CA CYS A 6 23.73 11.22 6.96
C CYS A 6 23.59 10.07 5.97
N SER A 7 23.81 8.83 6.43
CA SER A 7 23.47 7.63 5.68
C SER A 7 21.99 7.75 5.34
N LEU A 8 21.69 8.16 4.11
CA LEU A 8 20.32 8.31 3.62
C LEU A 8 19.67 6.92 3.69
N VAL A 9 18.92 6.68 4.76
CA VAL A 9 18.08 5.51 4.86
C VAL A 9 17.08 5.62 3.72
N SER A 10 17.02 4.61 2.85
CA SER A 10 16.06 4.56 1.75
C SER A 10 14.65 4.86 2.27
N PRO A 11 13.85 5.70 1.59
CA PRO A 11 12.47 6.00 2.01
C PRO A 11 11.63 4.74 2.25
N ALA A 12 11.89 3.66 1.50
CA ALA A 12 11.23 2.38 1.70
C ALA A 12 11.60 1.72 3.05
N ALA A 13 12.87 1.83 3.46
CA ALA A 13 13.34 1.28 4.73
C ALA A 13 12.80 2.07 5.94
N ALA A 14 12.55 3.37 5.79
CA ALA A 14 11.95 4.20 6.85
C ALA A 14 10.52 3.77 7.22
N LEU A 15 9.80 3.12 6.29
CA LEU A 15 8.45 2.62 6.53
C LEU A 15 8.42 1.31 7.33
N VAL A 16 9.52 0.55 7.38
CA VAL A 16 9.54 -0.81 7.96
C VAL A 16 10.03 -0.79 9.40
N SER A 17 9.24 -1.35 10.30
CA SER A 17 9.57 -1.48 11.73
C SER A 17 9.65 -2.95 12.14
N GLY A 18 10.82 -3.39 12.57
CA GLY A 18 11.07 -4.76 13.03
C GLY A 18 11.32 -5.78 11.91
N GLY A 19 11.19 -7.07 12.24
CA GLY A 19 11.53 -8.17 11.34
C GLY A 19 13.03 -8.41 11.19
N SER A 20 13.40 -9.44 10.42
CA SER A 20 14.80 -9.69 10.07
C SER A 20 15.26 -8.74 8.96
N ALA A 21 16.57 -8.47 8.88
CA ALA A 21 17.14 -7.63 7.82
C ALA A 21 16.84 -8.15 6.40
N SER A 22 16.69 -9.47 6.24
CA SER A 22 16.30 -10.07 4.96
C SER A 22 14.85 -9.74 4.59
N VAL A 23 13.93 -9.87 5.55
CA VAL A 23 12.50 -9.55 5.34
C VAL A 23 12.32 -8.06 5.06
N ALA A 24 12.98 -7.20 5.83
CA ALA A 24 12.93 -5.76 5.61
C ALA A 24 13.43 -5.36 4.21
N ARG A 25 14.47 -6.04 3.70
CA ARG A 25 14.98 -5.82 2.34
C ARG A 25 13.97 -6.24 1.27
N THR A 26 13.36 -7.42 1.39
CA THR A 26 12.33 -7.87 0.43
C THR A 26 11.14 -6.91 0.39
N ILE A 27 10.72 -6.40 1.55
CA ILE A 27 9.66 -5.38 1.64
C ILE A 27 10.11 -4.10 0.93
N ALA A 28 11.31 -3.60 1.23
CA ALA A 28 11.83 -2.38 0.62
C ALA A 28 11.96 -2.49 -0.92
N GLU A 29 12.39 -3.65 -1.43
CA GLU A 29 12.48 -3.93 -2.87
C GLU A 29 11.10 -3.88 -3.56
N ALA A 30 10.07 -4.44 -2.92
CA ALA A 30 8.70 -4.36 -3.43
C ALA A 30 8.16 -2.93 -3.40
N LEU A 31 8.41 -2.20 -2.32
CA LEU A 31 7.98 -0.80 -2.14
C LEU A 31 8.67 0.17 -3.10
N ALA A 32 9.93 -0.06 -3.46
CA ALA A 32 10.68 0.80 -4.38
C ALA A 32 9.97 1.00 -5.74
N ARG A 33 9.09 0.08 -6.12
CA ARG A 33 8.29 0.14 -7.35
C ARG A 33 7.24 1.27 -7.36
N PHE A 34 6.89 1.81 -6.20
CA PHE A 34 6.02 2.99 -6.08
C PHE A 34 6.76 4.31 -6.31
N GLY A 35 8.11 4.31 -6.29
CA GLY A 35 8.91 5.52 -6.44
C GLY A 35 8.98 6.37 -5.17
N GLU A 36 9.98 7.25 -5.12
CA GLU A 36 10.36 7.98 -3.91
C GLU A 36 9.24 8.89 -3.39
N GLY A 37 8.55 9.63 -4.26
CA GLY A 37 7.48 10.53 -3.85
C GLY A 37 6.33 9.81 -3.13
N ALA A 38 5.88 8.65 -3.63
CA ALA A 38 4.85 7.87 -2.95
C ALA A 38 5.29 7.37 -1.56
N LEU A 39 6.55 6.94 -1.44
CA LEU A 39 7.12 6.45 -0.18
C LEU A 39 7.29 7.58 0.84
N ALA A 40 7.82 8.72 0.41
CA ALA A 40 7.94 9.92 1.23
C ALA A 40 6.57 10.43 1.68
N PHE A 41 5.59 10.47 0.77
CA PHE A 41 4.21 10.84 1.09
C PHE A 41 3.61 9.91 2.16
N ALA A 42 3.74 8.60 2.01
CA ALA A 42 3.24 7.63 2.98
C ALA A 42 3.93 7.80 4.35
N HIS A 43 5.25 7.98 4.35
CA HIS A 43 6.03 8.19 5.57
C HIS A 43 5.62 9.48 6.30
N ALA A 44 5.50 10.60 5.59
CA ALA A 44 5.05 11.88 6.14
C ALA A 44 3.62 11.81 6.73
N ARG A 45 2.79 10.89 6.22
CA ARG A 45 1.42 10.64 6.73
C ARG A 45 1.36 9.61 7.86
N GLY A 46 2.51 9.07 8.27
CA GLY A 46 2.66 8.13 9.38
C GLY A 46 2.33 6.69 9.05
N ILE A 47 2.35 6.31 7.77
CA ILE A 47 2.19 4.91 7.36
C ILE A 47 3.40 4.10 7.83
N ARG A 48 3.15 2.90 8.38
CA ARG A 48 4.20 1.97 8.82
C ARG A 48 3.90 0.56 8.34
N ILE A 49 4.94 -0.25 8.24
CA ILE A 49 4.87 -1.67 7.91
C ILE A 49 5.58 -2.48 9.00
N VAL A 50 4.88 -3.45 9.56
CA VAL A 50 5.37 -4.33 10.63
C VAL A 50 5.29 -5.77 10.15
N PRO A 51 6.42 -6.41 9.82
CA PRO A 51 6.47 -7.84 9.55
C PRO A 51 6.22 -8.61 10.85
N LEU A 52 5.30 -9.56 10.82
CA LEU A 52 4.99 -10.43 11.93
C LEU A 52 5.95 -11.62 11.98
N SER A 53 6.29 -12.07 13.19
CA SER A 53 6.97 -13.36 13.35
C SER A 53 6.02 -14.53 13.08
N PRO A 54 6.50 -15.74 12.72
CA PRO A 54 5.65 -16.85 12.26
C PRO A 54 4.48 -17.23 13.18
N CYS A 55 4.63 -17.05 14.50
CA CYS A 55 3.60 -17.38 15.49
C CYS A 55 2.91 -16.15 16.09
N GLN A 56 3.24 -14.94 15.64
CA GLN A 56 2.61 -13.73 16.13
C GLN A 56 1.22 -13.57 15.52
N ARG A 57 0.24 -13.33 16.38
CA ARG A 57 -1.14 -13.04 15.98
C ARG A 57 -1.31 -11.55 15.71
N TYR A 58 -2.26 -11.21 14.84
CA TYR A 58 -2.58 -9.82 14.52
C TYR A 58 -3.04 -9.04 15.77
N ARG A 59 -3.91 -9.65 16.59
CA ARG A 59 -4.38 -9.07 17.86
C ARG A 59 -3.29 -8.85 18.91
N ASP A 60 -2.16 -9.55 18.80
CA ASP A 60 -1.06 -9.34 19.75
C ASP A 60 -0.20 -8.15 19.31
N ALA A 61 -0.04 -7.97 17.99
CA ALA A 61 0.69 -6.87 17.38
C ALA A 61 -0.09 -5.54 17.36
N SER A 62 -1.41 -5.57 17.13
CA SER A 62 -2.26 -4.39 17.04
C SER A 62 -3.07 -4.14 18.31
N VAL A 63 -2.98 -2.93 18.86
CA VAL A 63 -3.79 -2.46 19.98
C VAL A 63 -5.25 -2.27 19.55
N ALA A 64 -5.49 -1.74 18.35
CA ALA A 64 -6.82 -1.52 17.80
C ALA A 64 -7.57 -2.85 17.62
N LEU A 65 -6.95 -3.86 17.00
CA LEU A 65 -7.57 -5.18 16.83
C LEU A 65 -7.86 -5.86 18.17
N ARG A 66 -6.92 -5.76 19.13
CA ARG A 66 -7.13 -6.24 20.50
C ARG A 66 -8.32 -5.57 21.18
N ARG A 67 -8.47 -4.25 21.02
CA ARG A 67 -9.60 -3.49 21.59
C ARG A 67 -10.93 -3.85 20.95
N LEU A 68 -10.94 -4.09 19.64
CA LEU A 68 -12.13 -4.55 18.91
C LEU A 68 -12.55 -5.99 19.27
N GLY A 69 -11.67 -6.75 19.92
CA GLY A 69 -11.90 -8.18 20.17
C GLY A 69 -11.91 -9.01 18.88
N ALA A 70 -11.38 -8.47 17.78
CA ALA A 70 -11.34 -9.14 16.48
C ALA A 70 -10.22 -10.19 16.47
N ASP A 71 -10.59 -11.46 16.23
CA ASP A 71 -9.64 -12.54 16.03
C ASP A 71 -9.49 -12.84 14.54
N VAL A 72 -8.75 -11.98 13.84
CA VAL A 72 -8.47 -12.09 12.39
C VAL A 72 -7.78 -13.41 12.07
N ASP A 73 -6.96 -13.92 13.00
CA ASP A 73 -6.27 -15.21 12.87
C ASP A 73 -7.23 -16.41 12.87
N ALA A 74 -8.45 -16.25 13.40
CA ALA A 74 -9.48 -17.30 13.46
C ALA A 74 -10.42 -17.31 12.24
N TRP A 75 -10.22 -16.42 11.26
CA TRP A 75 -11.02 -16.41 10.03
C TRP A 75 -10.76 -17.69 9.22
N PRO A 76 -11.74 -18.13 8.38
CA PRO A 76 -11.56 -19.34 7.56
C PRO A 76 -10.30 -19.30 6.68
N VAL A 77 -9.95 -18.11 6.22
CA VAL A 77 -8.70 -17.82 5.49
C VAL A 77 -8.11 -16.54 6.07
N PRO A 78 -7.20 -16.65 7.07
CA PRO A 78 -6.54 -15.47 7.63
C PRO A 78 -5.71 -14.78 6.56
N PRO A 79 -5.72 -13.43 6.51
CA PRO A 79 -5.08 -12.71 5.43
C PRO A 79 -3.55 -12.72 5.59
N ALA A 80 -2.86 -12.70 4.46
CA ALA A 80 -1.39 -12.69 4.39
C ALA A 80 -0.79 -11.35 4.83
N GLY A 81 -1.57 -10.28 4.75
CA GLY A 81 -1.29 -8.98 5.34
C GLY A 81 -2.59 -8.30 5.77
N LEU A 82 -2.49 -7.21 6.51
CA LEU A 82 -3.65 -6.44 6.95
C LEU A 82 -3.24 -4.99 7.22
N PHE A 83 -3.90 -4.04 6.58
CA PHE A 83 -3.83 -2.64 6.98
C PHE A 83 -4.83 -2.29 8.08
N VAL A 84 -4.32 -1.74 9.19
CA VAL A 84 -5.13 -1.26 10.32
C VAL A 84 -5.19 0.26 10.28
N VAL A 85 -6.32 0.79 9.82
CA VAL A 85 -6.55 2.23 9.56
C VAL A 85 -6.22 3.10 10.78
N GLU A 86 -6.74 2.75 11.96
CA GLU A 86 -6.54 3.52 13.20
C GLU A 86 -5.06 3.67 13.58
N GLU A 87 -4.26 2.65 13.27
CA GLU A 87 -2.84 2.63 13.58
C GLU A 87 -1.98 3.07 12.41
N LYS A 88 -2.58 3.31 11.23
CA LYS A 88 -1.88 3.56 9.97
C LYS A 88 -0.78 2.53 9.70
N THR A 89 -1.04 1.28 10.05
CA THR A 89 -0.01 0.24 10.08
C THR A 89 -0.43 -0.97 9.26
N VAL A 90 0.44 -1.37 8.33
CA VAL A 90 0.38 -2.64 7.62
C VAL A 90 1.05 -3.70 8.48
N TYR A 91 0.33 -4.75 8.84
CA TYR A 91 0.90 -5.95 9.45
C TYR A 91 1.05 -7.04 8.39
N LEU A 92 2.24 -7.61 8.24
CA LEU A 92 2.53 -8.60 7.20
C LEU A 92 2.87 -9.95 7.81
N ARG A 93 2.06 -10.97 7.53
CA ARG A 93 2.44 -12.37 7.77
C ARG A 93 3.29 -12.93 6.62
N SER A 94 3.02 -12.49 5.40
CA SER A 94 3.82 -12.76 4.21
C SER A 94 4.48 -11.50 3.70
N ALA A 95 5.77 -11.58 3.41
CA ALA A 95 6.55 -10.51 2.77
C ALA A 95 6.67 -10.73 1.25
N THR A 96 5.76 -11.48 0.63
CA THR A 96 5.74 -11.62 -0.83
C THR A 96 5.49 -10.26 -1.49
N PRO A 97 6.15 -9.95 -2.62
CA PRO A 97 6.00 -8.66 -3.29
C PRO A 97 4.55 -8.26 -3.53
N MET A 98 3.70 -9.20 -3.98
CA MET A 98 2.27 -8.94 -4.21
C MET A 98 1.55 -8.50 -2.93
N THR A 99 1.76 -9.19 -1.81
CA THR A 99 1.13 -8.85 -0.52
C THR A 99 1.63 -7.50 -0.02
N VAL A 100 2.94 -7.25 -0.08
CA VAL A 100 3.52 -5.96 0.33
C VAL A 100 2.92 -4.81 -0.46
N ALA A 101 2.88 -4.91 -1.79
CA ALA A 101 2.36 -3.85 -2.64
C ALA A 101 0.85 -3.64 -2.46
N HIS A 102 0.09 -4.72 -2.28
CA HIS A 102 -1.35 -4.66 -2.04
C HIS A 102 -1.66 -3.93 -0.73
N GLU A 103 -1.08 -4.37 0.39
CA GLU A 103 -1.37 -3.74 1.69
C GLU A 103 -0.82 -2.31 1.80
N PHE A 104 0.33 -2.04 1.16
CA PHE A 104 0.85 -0.68 1.09
C PHE A 104 -0.09 0.24 0.30
N ALA A 105 -0.77 -0.28 -0.73
CA ALA A 105 -1.76 0.48 -1.48
C ALA A 105 -2.98 0.88 -0.63
N HIS A 106 -3.43 0.02 0.30
CA HIS A 106 -4.42 0.40 1.33
C HIS A 106 -3.89 1.52 2.24
N GLY A 107 -2.61 1.42 2.63
CA GLY A 107 -1.94 2.49 3.38
C GLY A 107 -1.92 3.82 2.63
N LEU A 108 -1.61 3.81 1.32
CA LEU A 108 -1.66 5.00 0.47
C LEU A 108 -3.08 5.55 0.30
N ASP A 109 -4.09 4.69 0.13
CA ASP A 109 -5.50 5.12 0.04
C ASP A 109 -5.92 5.88 1.32
N CYS A 110 -5.57 5.33 2.48
CA CYS A 110 -5.80 5.97 3.78
C CYS A 110 -5.01 7.28 3.95
N ALA A 111 -3.75 7.31 3.51
CA ALA A 111 -2.91 8.51 3.57
C ALA A 111 -3.47 9.64 2.68
N LEU A 112 -3.93 9.30 1.49
CA LEU A 112 -4.59 10.22 0.55
C LEU A 112 -5.94 10.72 1.05
N GLY A 113 -6.63 9.91 1.86
CA GLY A 113 -7.90 10.27 2.49
C GLY A 113 -7.79 10.78 3.93
N GLU A 114 -6.60 11.21 4.34
CA GLU A 114 -6.36 11.88 5.63
C GLU A 114 -6.77 11.04 6.86
N GLY A 115 -6.64 9.71 6.78
CA GLY A 115 -6.97 8.78 7.87
C GLY A 115 -8.24 7.98 7.64
N VAL A 116 -8.92 8.17 6.51
CA VAL A 116 -9.96 7.29 5.98
C VAL A 116 -9.62 6.90 4.54
N TYR A 117 -10.21 5.82 4.01
CA TYR A 117 -9.97 5.45 2.62
C TYR A 117 -10.56 6.48 1.66
N ARG A 118 -9.71 7.09 0.83
CA ARG A 118 -10.13 8.03 -0.22
C ARG A 118 -11.07 7.35 -1.20
N SER A 119 -10.82 6.09 -1.56
CA SER A 119 -11.69 5.28 -2.43
C SER A 119 -13.15 5.23 -1.98
N GLY A 120 -13.42 5.35 -0.66
CA GLY A 120 -14.76 5.32 -0.10
C GLY A 120 -15.62 6.57 -0.41
N TYR A 121 -14.99 7.70 -0.75
CA TYR A 121 -15.70 8.96 -0.98
C TYR A 121 -15.28 9.71 -2.25
N ASP A 122 -14.14 9.39 -2.86
CA ASP A 122 -13.71 10.02 -4.11
C ASP A 122 -14.67 9.65 -5.25
N THR A 123 -15.33 10.67 -5.81
CA THR A 123 -16.35 10.49 -6.85
C THR A 123 -15.79 9.82 -8.09
N ALA A 124 -14.52 10.07 -8.46
CA ALA A 124 -13.92 9.46 -9.65
C ALA A 124 -13.69 7.96 -9.45
N VAL A 125 -13.14 7.57 -8.29
CA VAL A 125 -12.91 6.15 -7.95
C VAL A 125 -14.23 5.39 -7.87
N ARG A 126 -15.21 5.92 -7.13
CA ARG A 126 -16.54 5.31 -7.00
C ARG A 126 -17.25 5.16 -8.33
N SER A 127 -17.14 6.18 -9.17
CA SER A 127 -17.68 6.19 -10.52
C SER A 127 -17.05 5.15 -11.42
N ALA A 128 -15.73 4.97 -11.35
CA ALA A 128 -15.01 3.95 -12.11
C ALA A 128 -15.44 2.55 -11.66
N PHE A 129 -15.43 2.28 -10.34
CA PHE A 129 -15.87 1.01 -9.77
C PHE A 129 -17.32 0.65 -10.14
N ALA A 130 -18.25 1.61 -10.06
CA ALA A 130 -19.66 1.35 -10.36
C ALA A 130 -19.95 1.09 -11.85
N ARG A 131 -19.07 1.54 -12.75
CA ARG A 131 -19.26 1.42 -14.21
C ARG A 131 -18.37 0.38 -14.85
N THR A 132 -17.36 -0.11 -14.15
CA THR A 132 -16.43 -1.09 -14.71
C THR A 132 -17.14 -2.42 -14.97
N SER A 133 -16.92 -3.00 -16.13
CA SER A 133 -17.46 -4.31 -16.52
C SER A 133 -16.42 -5.42 -16.38
N ALA A 134 -15.16 -5.05 -16.12
CA ALA A 134 -14.05 -5.97 -15.98
C ALA A 134 -13.02 -5.42 -15.00
N PHE A 135 -12.50 -6.28 -14.14
CA PHE A 135 -11.51 -5.92 -13.14
C PHE A 135 -10.11 -6.39 -13.53
N VAL A 136 -9.08 -5.66 -13.08
CA VAL A 136 -7.68 -6.04 -13.32
C VAL A 136 -7.37 -7.41 -12.70
N THR A 137 -7.96 -7.71 -11.54
CA THR A 137 -8.00 -9.04 -10.90
C THR A 137 -9.40 -9.33 -10.39
N PRO A 138 -9.79 -10.60 -10.15
CA PRO A 138 -11.07 -10.92 -9.52
C PRO A 138 -11.19 -10.37 -8.10
N TYR A 139 -10.08 -10.24 -7.38
CA TYR A 139 -10.07 -9.71 -6.01
C TYR A 139 -10.47 -8.23 -5.96
N ALA A 140 -10.11 -7.44 -6.98
CA ALA A 140 -10.53 -6.04 -7.08
C ALA A 140 -12.05 -5.84 -7.13
N ALA A 141 -12.85 -6.88 -7.41
CA ALA A 141 -14.31 -6.79 -7.45
C ALA A 141 -14.99 -6.87 -6.07
N THR A 142 -14.25 -7.19 -5.00
CA THR A 142 -14.83 -7.45 -3.67
C THR A 142 -15.15 -6.18 -2.89
N GLY A 143 -14.54 -5.04 -3.22
CA GLY A 143 -14.72 -3.77 -2.51
C GLY A 143 -14.06 -2.58 -3.21
N LEU A 144 -14.42 -1.37 -2.79
CA LEU A 144 -13.84 -0.12 -3.34
C LEU A 144 -12.38 0.06 -2.96
N ASP A 145 -12.04 -0.27 -1.72
CA ASP A 145 -10.68 -0.31 -1.18
C ASP A 145 -9.84 -1.36 -1.91
N GLU A 146 -10.39 -2.56 -2.11
CA GLU A 146 -9.71 -3.63 -2.84
C GLU A 146 -9.50 -3.31 -4.32
N TYR A 147 -10.50 -2.67 -4.94
CA TYR A 147 -10.39 -2.14 -6.28
C TYR A 147 -9.25 -1.12 -6.42
N PHE A 148 -9.14 -0.20 -5.46
CA PHE A 148 -8.08 0.78 -5.44
C PHE A 148 -6.71 0.14 -5.23
N ALA A 149 -6.59 -0.75 -4.24
CA ALA A 149 -5.35 -1.43 -3.90
C ALA A 149 -4.81 -2.26 -5.07
N GLU A 150 -5.67 -3.06 -5.69
CA GLU A 150 -5.31 -3.88 -6.84
C GLU A 150 -4.98 -3.04 -8.09
N SER A 151 -5.66 -1.89 -8.28
CA SER A 151 -5.34 -0.95 -9.36
C SER A 151 -3.97 -0.30 -9.18
N LEU A 152 -3.63 0.13 -7.97
CA LEU A 152 -2.29 0.64 -7.65
C LEU A 152 -1.22 -0.43 -7.87
N ARG A 153 -1.43 -1.64 -7.33
CA ARG A 153 -0.52 -2.77 -7.50
C ARG A 153 -0.30 -3.12 -8.97
N ALA A 154 -1.36 -3.11 -9.77
CA ALA A 154 -1.27 -3.30 -11.21
C ALA A 154 -0.46 -2.19 -11.88
N TYR A 155 -0.67 -0.93 -11.49
CA TYR A 155 0.03 0.21 -12.07
C TYR A 155 1.54 0.18 -11.81
N VAL A 156 1.99 -0.33 -10.66
CA VAL A 156 3.44 -0.52 -10.36
C VAL A 156 3.98 -1.90 -10.79
N GLU A 157 3.09 -2.75 -11.32
CA GLU A 157 3.36 -4.09 -11.87
C GLU A 157 3.98 -5.07 -10.87
N VAL A 158 3.67 -4.92 -9.58
CA VAL A 158 4.18 -5.83 -8.54
C VAL A 158 3.32 -7.08 -8.48
N ASN A 159 3.94 -8.22 -8.79
CA ASN A 159 3.30 -9.52 -8.89
C ASN A 159 4.21 -10.60 -8.30
N ASP A 160 3.61 -11.69 -7.82
CA ASP A 160 4.35 -12.88 -7.43
C ASP A 160 4.46 -13.83 -8.63
N SER A 161 5.66 -14.37 -8.87
CA SER A 161 5.91 -15.32 -9.98
C SER A 161 5.13 -16.63 -9.84
N HIS A 162 4.72 -16.97 -8.62
CA HIS A 162 4.00 -18.20 -8.29
C HIS A 162 2.50 -17.97 -8.07
N SER A 163 2.00 -16.74 -8.28
CA SER A 163 0.57 -16.48 -8.17
C SER A 163 -0.19 -17.27 -9.25
N PRO A 164 -1.25 -18.01 -8.88
CA PRO A 164 -2.10 -18.69 -9.87
C PRO A 164 -2.97 -17.71 -10.65
N TRP A 165 -3.06 -16.46 -10.20
CA TRP A 165 -3.85 -15.42 -10.85
C TRP A 165 -3.08 -14.79 -12.02
N PRO A 166 -3.78 -14.32 -13.07
CA PRO A 166 -3.15 -13.52 -14.11
C PRO A 166 -2.42 -12.32 -13.52
N ARG A 167 -1.27 -11.97 -14.11
CA ARG A 167 -0.48 -10.83 -13.66
C ARG A 167 -1.31 -9.54 -13.76
N ALA A 168 -1.31 -8.78 -12.67
CA ALA A 168 -1.82 -7.43 -12.64
C ALA A 168 -0.74 -6.50 -13.22
N THR A 169 -0.94 -6.07 -14.45
CA THR A 169 0.02 -5.22 -15.19
C THR A 169 -0.58 -3.86 -15.47
N ARG A 170 0.26 -2.87 -15.71
CA ARG A 170 -0.16 -1.51 -16.06
C ARG A 170 -0.92 -1.49 -17.38
N GLU A 171 -0.47 -2.29 -18.34
CA GLU A 171 -1.13 -2.49 -19.63
C GLU A 171 -2.55 -3.06 -19.46
N ARG A 172 -2.69 -4.14 -18.69
CA ARG A 172 -4.00 -4.75 -18.40
C ARG A 172 -4.94 -3.74 -17.73
N LEU A 173 -4.48 -3.00 -16.72
CA LEU A 173 -5.29 -1.96 -16.07
C LEU A 173 -5.80 -0.93 -17.09
N ARG A 174 -4.91 -0.42 -17.95
CA ARG A 174 -5.27 0.52 -19.01
C ARG A 174 -6.31 -0.06 -19.98
N ALA A 175 -6.18 -1.33 -20.33
CA ALA A 175 -7.06 -2.00 -21.28
C ALA A 175 -8.46 -2.26 -20.71
N VAL A 176 -8.55 -2.75 -19.47
CA VAL A 176 -9.84 -3.17 -18.87
C VAL A 176 -10.55 -2.04 -18.15
N ASP A 177 -9.80 -1.08 -17.59
CA ASP A 177 -10.33 0.03 -16.81
C ASP A 177 -9.55 1.33 -17.09
N PRO A 178 -9.75 1.93 -18.28
CA PRO A 178 -9.02 3.14 -18.67
C PRO A 178 -9.31 4.34 -17.76
N ALA A 179 -10.49 4.40 -17.13
CA ALA A 179 -10.86 5.46 -16.21
C ALA A 179 -10.01 5.38 -14.93
N MET A 180 -9.93 4.20 -14.32
CA MET A 180 -9.10 3.99 -13.14
C MET A 180 -7.61 4.09 -13.46
N PHE A 181 -7.19 3.62 -14.64
CA PHE A 181 -5.82 3.84 -15.12
C PHE A 181 -5.48 5.34 -15.16
N GLY A 182 -6.36 6.17 -15.74
CA GLY A 182 -6.16 7.61 -15.83
C GLY A 182 -6.05 8.26 -14.46
N PHE A 183 -6.95 7.91 -13.55
CA PHE A 183 -6.93 8.40 -12.17
C PHE A 183 -5.62 8.04 -11.45
N VAL A 184 -5.19 6.77 -11.50
CA VAL A 184 -3.94 6.33 -10.87
C VAL A 184 -2.74 7.02 -11.51
N HIS A 185 -2.72 7.15 -12.84
CA HIS A 185 -1.65 7.84 -13.55
C HIS A 185 -1.50 9.30 -13.12
N GLU A 186 -2.62 10.01 -12.96
CA GLU A 186 -2.64 11.38 -12.46
C GLU A 186 -2.10 11.46 -11.02
N LEU A 187 -2.48 10.52 -10.13
CA LEU A 187 -1.93 10.49 -8.77
C LEU A 187 -0.41 10.41 -8.75
N PHE A 188 0.19 9.52 -9.55
CA PHE A 188 1.65 9.36 -9.59
C PHE A 188 2.39 10.52 -10.23
N THR A 189 1.77 11.20 -11.20
CA THR A 189 2.41 12.32 -11.91
C THR A 189 2.23 13.66 -11.21
N THR A 190 1.23 13.79 -10.33
CA THR A 190 0.91 15.06 -9.67
C THR A 190 1.09 15.01 -8.15
N VAL A 191 0.32 14.17 -7.45
CA VAL A 191 0.24 14.15 -5.99
C VAL A 191 1.43 13.43 -5.37
N LEU A 192 1.80 12.28 -5.94
CA LEU A 192 2.85 11.41 -5.44
C LEU A 192 4.19 11.63 -6.16
N SER A 193 4.32 12.74 -6.91
CA SER A 193 5.59 13.11 -7.53
C SER A 193 6.56 13.66 -6.47
N SER A 194 7.84 13.34 -6.60
CA SER A 194 8.86 13.76 -5.62
C SER A 194 8.92 15.28 -5.45
N GLU A 195 8.74 16.04 -6.54
CA GLU A 195 8.72 17.51 -6.52
C GLU A 195 7.59 18.05 -5.65
N ARG A 196 6.39 17.46 -5.76
CA ARG A 196 5.22 17.91 -5.02
C ARG A 196 5.32 17.58 -3.54
N VAL A 197 5.86 16.40 -3.21
CA VAL A 197 6.05 15.97 -1.82
C VAL A 197 7.09 16.85 -1.13
N ALA A 198 8.21 17.15 -1.78
CA ALA A 198 9.23 18.05 -1.24
C ALA A 198 8.67 19.46 -0.97
N ALA A 199 7.79 19.97 -1.83
CA ALA A 199 7.13 21.26 -1.63
C ALA A 199 6.18 21.26 -0.42
N LEU A 200 5.56 20.13 -0.07
CA LEU A 200 4.72 20.01 1.12
C LEU A 200 5.56 19.99 2.41
N GLU A 201 6.74 19.37 2.39
CA GLU A 201 7.65 19.32 3.53
C GLU A 201 8.31 20.69 3.80
N GLY A 202 8.62 21.46 2.75
CA GLY A 202 9.18 22.81 2.88
C GLY A 202 8.19 23.89 3.32
N ALA A 203 6.89 23.58 3.36
CA ALA A 203 5.83 24.50 3.75
C ALA A 203 5.34 24.31 5.20
N ALA A 204 5.90 23.35 5.94
CA ALA A 204 5.62 23.18 7.36
C ALA A 204 6.30 24.31 8.17
N PRO A 205 5.54 25.09 8.98
CA PRO A 205 6.06 26.24 9.74
C PRO A 205 7.01 25.86 10.88
#